data_AF-A0A4Y2SHS4-F1
#
_entry.id   AF-A0A4Y2SHS4-F1
#
_cell.length_a   1.000
_cell.length_b   1.000
_cell.length_c   1.000
_cell.angle_alpha   90.00
_cell.angle_beta   90.00
_cell.angle_gamma   90.00
#
_symmetry.space_group_name_H-M   'P 1'
#
loop_
_entity.id
_entity.type
_entity.pdbx_description
1 polymer ?
#
loop_
_entity_poly.entity_id
_entity_poly.type
_entity_poly.pdbx_seq_one_letter_code
_entity_poly.pdbx_strand_id
1 'polypeptide(L)'
;MTDQPLELFTDINMHMFVEKGIRGGISVITKRFSRANNKYLPNFDASKSIKHIIYLDYNNLYGASMVESLPYGGFEWISADVTLDWIQSIPQDSSEGYIFEVDLKYPEELHDLHNDYPFAPEKMDIKFEDLSEF
;
A
#
# COMPACT_ATOMS: atom_id res chain seq x y z
N MET A 1 -25.16 -6.58 9.59
CA MET A 1 -24.34 -7.74 9.16
C MET A 1 -24.97 -8.26 7.88
N THR A 2 -24.17 -8.66 6.90
CA THR A 2 -24.63 -9.00 5.55
C THR A 2 -25.16 -10.43 5.41
N ASP A 3 -25.09 -11.23 6.48
CA ASP A 3 -25.41 -12.67 6.50
C ASP A 3 -24.68 -13.50 5.42
N GLN A 4 -23.61 -12.94 4.85
CA GLN A 4 -22.82 -13.58 3.82
C GLN A 4 -22.00 -14.73 4.44
N PRO A 5 -22.15 -15.97 3.95
CA PRO A 5 -21.32 -17.08 4.39
C PRO A 5 -19.87 -16.85 3.92
N LEU A 6 -18.92 -17.06 4.83
CA LEU A 6 -17.49 -16.98 4.55
C LEU A 6 -16.93 -18.39 4.32
N GLU A 7 -16.29 -18.59 3.18
CA GLU A 7 -15.50 -19.79 2.93
C GLU A 7 -14.18 -19.73 3.73
N LEU A 8 -13.78 -20.87 4.27
CA LEU A 8 -12.49 -21.01 4.97
C LEU A 8 -11.47 -21.63 4.02
N PHE A 9 -10.22 -21.19 4.11
CA PHE A 9 -9.13 -21.87 3.43
C PHE A 9 -9.00 -23.31 3.94
N THR A 10 -9.06 -24.27 3.02
CA THR A 10 -8.85 -25.70 3.29
C THR A 10 -7.46 -26.18 2.89
N ASP A 11 -6.79 -25.46 1.99
CA ASP A 11 -5.38 -25.65 1.63
C ASP A 11 -4.48 -24.79 2.53
N ILE A 12 -3.55 -25.44 3.22
CA ILE A 12 -2.55 -24.77 4.06
C ILE A 12 -1.65 -23.82 3.26
N ASN A 13 -1.36 -24.14 1.99
CA ASN A 13 -0.51 -23.29 1.16
C ASN A 13 -1.21 -21.98 0.81
N MET A 14 -2.51 -22.01 0.51
CA MET A 14 -3.30 -20.78 0.28
C MET A 14 -3.34 -19.92 1.54
N HIS A 15 -3.57 -20.56 2.69
CA HIS A 15 -3.58 -19.85 3.98
C HIS A 15 -2.23 -19.17 4.23
N MET A 16 -1.12 -19.90 4.11
CA MET A 16 0.23 -19.37 4.31
C MET A 16 0.58 -18.26 3.30
N PHE A 17 0.15 -18.39 2.05
CA PHE A 17 0.33 -17.39 1.01
C PHE A 17 -0.37 -16.07 1.36
N VAL A 18 -1.64 -16.14 1.77
CA VAL A 18 -2.40 -14.96 2.19
C VAL A 18 -1.82 -14.35 3.47
N GLU A 19 -1.51 -15.16 4.48
CA GLU A 19 -0.88 -14.70 5.73
C GLU A 19 0.45 -13.98 5.49
N LYS A 20 1.29 -14.50 4.58
CA LYS A 20 2.54 -13.84 4.16
C LYS A 20 2.29 -12.48 3.50
N GLY A 21 1.14 -12.29 2.85
CA GLY A 21 0.71 -11.04 2.23
C GLY A 21 0.09 -10.02 3.19
N ILE A 22 -0.38 -10.42 4.37
CA ILE A 22 -1.04 -9.50 5.32
C ILE A 22 -0.05 -8.43 5.81
N ARG A 23 -0.49 -7.17 5.78
CA ARG A 23 0.25 -6.01 6.29
C ARG A 23 -0.63 -5.23 7.25
N GLY A 24 0.01 -4.57 8.22
CA GLY A 24 -0.65 -3.61 9.11
C GLY A 24 -0.80 -2.23 8.47
N GLY A 25 -1.11 -1.23 9.30
CA GLY A 25 -1.11 0.16 8.87
C GLY A 25 0.28 0.61 8.38
N ILE A 26 0.30 1.42 7.32
CA ILE A 26 1.53 2.02 6.79
C ILE A 26 1.91 3.21 7.68
N SER A 27 3.11 3.18 8.25
CA SER A 27 3.70 4.31 8.96
C SER A 27 5.04 4.65 8.30
N VAL A 28 5.10 5.79 7.61
CA VAL A 28 6.26 6.19 6.80
C VAL A 28 6.55 7.67 6.99
N ILE A 29 7.84 8.02 6.99
CA ILE A 29 8.33 9.40 6.99
C ILE A 29 9.19 9.58 5.74
N THR A 30 8.62 10.17 4.70
CA THR A 30 9.31 10.45 3.42
C THR A 30 10.12 11.75 3.49
N LYS A 31 9.69 12.68 4.35
CA LYS A 31 10.37 13.94 4.63
C LYS A 31 10.61 14.12 6.11
N ARG A 32 11.88 13.97 6.52
CA ARG A 32 12.33 14.07 7.93
C ARG A 32 11.99 15.41 8.61
N PHE A 33 11.98 16.51 7.86
CA PHE A 33 11.67 17.83 8.40
C PHE A 33 11.01 18.76 7.38
N SER A 34 9.96 19.44 7.82
CA SER A 34 9.34 20.55 7.09
C SER A 34 8.86 21.61 8.07
N ARG A 35 9.01 22.88 7.72
CA ARG A 35 8.55 24.02 8.51
C ARG A 35 7.66 24.89 7.65
N ALA A 36 6.46 25.17 8.14
CA ALA A 36 5.54 26.09 7.47
C ALA A 36 6.13 27.51 7.42
N ASN A 37 5.83 28.24 6.34
CA ASN A 37 6.17 29.65 6.18
C ASN A 37 5.00 30.35 5.50
N ASN A 38 4.06 30.88 6.27
CA ASN A 38 2.90 31.57 5.72
C ASN A 38 2.48 32.72 6.63
N LYS A 39 1.72 33.66 6.06
CA LYS A 39 1.34 34.94 6.69
C LYS A 39 0.55 34.83 8.00
N TYR A 40 0.07 33.63 8.34
CA TYR A 40 -0.70 33.38 9.55
C TYR A 40 0.21 33.04 10.75
N LEU A 41 1.52 32.87 10.54
CA LEU A 41 2.49 32.54 11.58
C LEU A 41 3.23 33.80 12.09
N PRO A 42 3.55 33.89 13.40
CA PRO A 42 4.23 35.05 13.98
C PRO A 42 5.67 35.22 13.48
N ASN A 43 6.29 34.15 12.98
CA ASN A 43 7.65 34.11 12.45
C ASN A 43 7.68 34.04 10.91
N PHE A 44 6.63 34.54 10.23
CA PHE A 44 6.57 34.60 8.78
C PHE A 44 7.74 35.39 8.20
N ASP A 45 8.40 34.82 7.20
CA ASP A 45 9.52 35.43 6.50
C ASP A 45 9.16 35.64 5.03
N ALA A 46 8.93 36.89 4.65
CA ALA A 46 8.55 37.29 3.30
C ALA A 46 9.67 37.08 2.26
N SER A 47 10.91 36.84 2.69
CA SER A 47 12.03 36.51 1.79
C SER A 47 12.02 35.04 1.34
N LYS A 48 11.23 34.19 2.01
CA LYS A 48 11.14 32.75 1.73
C LYS A 48 9.85 32.40 1.02
N SER A 49 9.86 31.29 0.29
CA SER A 49 8.67 30.73 -0.37
C SER A 49 7.54 30.50 0.64
N ILE A 50 6.30 30.82 0.25
CA ILE A 50 5.11 30.50 1.05
C ILE A 50 4.94 28.98 1.11
N LYS A 51 4.75 28.44 2.32
CA LYS A 51 4.58 27.01 2.59
C LYS A 51 3.53 26.77 3.68
N HIS A 52 2.59 25.90 3.37
CA HIS A 52 1.58 25.41 4.31
C HIS A 52 1.87 23.94 4.66
N ILE A 53 1.44 23.52 5.84
CA ILE A 53 1.43 22.11 6.25
C ILE A 53 -0.04 21.77 6.53
N ILE A 54 -0.50 20.66 5.98
CA ILE A 54 -1.85 20.14 6.19
C ILE A 54 -1.76 18.86 7.02
N TYR A 55 -2.72 18.69 7.93
CA TYR A 55 -2.95 17.43 8.62
C TYR A 55 -4.28 16.87 8.11
N LEU A 56 -4.22 15.68 7.52
CA LEU A 56 -5.38 14.95 7.01
C LEU A 56 -5.54 13.68 7.83
N ASP A 57 -6.75 13.43 8.29
CA ASP A 57 -7.11 12.26 9.07
C ASP A 57 -8.40 11.68 8.51
N TYR A 58 -8.39 10.37 8.25
CA TYR A 58 -9.53 9.68 7.67
C TYR A 58 -10.36 9.03 8.77
N ASN A 59 -11.53 9.62 9.03
CA ASN A 59 -12.45 9.10 10.04
C ASN A 59 -12.91 7.68 9.68
N ASN A 60 -12.65 6.72 10.58
CA ASN A 60 -13.06 5.32 10.42
C ASN A 60 -12.53 4.66 9.13
N LEU A 61 -11.23 4.79 8.87
CA LEU A 61 -10.56 4.24 7.68
C LEU A 61 -10.92 2.77 7.40
N TYR A 62 -10.75 1.88 8.39
CA TYR A 62 -11.07 0.45 8.20
C TYR A 62 -12.56 0.22 7.95
N GLY A 63 -13.45 0.95 8.63
CA GLY A 63 -14.88 0.83 8.39
C GLY A 63 -15.30 1.29 7.00
N ALA A 64 -14.63 2.30 6.44
CA ALA A 64 -14.82 2.69 5.04
C ALA A 64 -14.30 1.62 4.08
N SER A 65 -13.13 1.02 4.35
CA SER A 65 -12.66 -0.12 3.54
C SER A 65 -13.57 -1.35 3.63
N MET A 66 -14.27 -1.54 4.76
CA MET A 66 -15.19 -2.66 4.95
C MET A 66 -16.53 -2.53 4.19
N VAL A 67 -16.84 -1.36 3.63
CA VAL A 67 -18.02 -1.19 2.75
C VAL A 67 -17.71 -1.42 1.28
N GLU A 68 -16.43 -1.58 0.93
CA GLU A 68 -15.98 -1.96 -0.41
C GLU A 68 -16.11 -3.47 -0.63
N SER A 69 -15.91 -3.92 -1.88
CA SER A 69 -15.89 -5.34 -2.23
C SER A 69 -14.77 -6.08 -1.49
N LEU A 70 -15.13 -7.11 -0.72
CA LEU A 70 -14.20 -7.97 0.01
C LEU A 70 -14.31 -9.43 -0.46
N PRO A 71 -13.20 -10.18 -0.52
CA PRO A 71 -13.24 -11.60 -0.84
C PRO A 71 -13.94 -12.37 0.28
N TYR A 72 -14.87 -13.26 -0.10
CA TYR A 72 -15.65 -14.06 0.86
C TYR A 72 -15.65 -15.57 0.55
N GLY A 73 -15.22 -15.98 -0.65
CA GLY A 73 -15.17 -17.39 -1.06
C GLY A 73 -14.83 -17.54 -2.55
N GLY A 74 -14.92 -18.78 -3.06
CA GLY A 74 -14.43 -19.18 -4.37
C GLY A 74 -12.91 -19.26 -4.45
N PHE A 75 -12.24 -19.61 -3.34
CA PHE A 75 -10.78 -19.58 -3.29
C PHE A 75 -10.17 -20.75 -4.06
N GLU A 76 -9.45 -20.46 -5.14
CA GLU A 76 -8.77 -21.45 -5.95
C GLU A 76 -7.42 -20.97 -6.46
N TRP A 77 -6.51 -21.92 -6.71
CA TRP A 77 -5.27 -21.65 -7.41
C TRP A 77 -5.56 -21.57 -8.91
N ILE A 78 -5.00 -20.56 -9.57
CA ILE A 78 -5.09 -20.45 -11.03
C ILE A 78 -4.14 -21.49 -11.65
N SER A 79 -4.69 -22.36 -12.51
CA SER A 79 -3.90 -23.37 -13.23
C SER A 79 -3.33 -22.88 -14.56
N ALA A 80 -3.61 -21.63 -14.95
CA ALA A 80 -3.24 -21.05 -16.23
C ALA A 80 -1.90 -20.33 -16.18
N ASP A 81 -1.24 -20.23 -17.35
CA ASP A 81 -0.09 -19.35 -17.53
C ASP A 81 -0.52 -17.88 -17.39
N VAL A 82 -0.16 -17.27 -16.27
CA VAL A 82 -0.44 -15.86 -15.98
C VAL A 82 0.58 -15.00 -16.74
N THR A 83 0.10 -14.18 -17.68
CA THR A 83 0.94 -13.22 -18.43
C THR A 83 0.67 -11.78 -17.98
N LEU A 84 1.66 -10.90 -18.16
CA LEU A 84 1.51 -9.48 -17.80
C LEU A 84 0.35 -8.81 -18.56
N ASP A 85 0.20 -9.10 -19.85
CA ASP A 85 -0.89 -8.55 -20.67
C ASP A 85 -2.27 -8.99 -20.16
N TRP A 86 -2.37 -10.24 -19.70
CA TRP A 86 -3.60 -10.74 -19.08
C TRP A 86 -3.89 -10.03 -17.76
N ILE A 87 -2.89 -9.88 -16.87
CA ILE A 87 -3.06 -9.13 -15.60
C ILE A 87 -3.55 -7.71 -15.88
N GLN A 88 -2.96 -7.02 -16.87
CA GLN A 88 -3.33 -5.65 -17.23
C GLN A 88 -4.73 -5.54 -17.87
N SER A 89 -5.27 -6.65 -18.37
CA SER A 89 -6.61 -6.69 -18.96
C SER A 89 -7.74 -6.89 -17.94
N ILE A 90 -7.42 -7.22 -16.68
CA ILE A 90 -8.41 -7.47 -15.63
C ILE A 90 -9.14 -6.16 -15.26
N PRO A 91 -10.48 -6.12 -15.29
CA PRO A 91 -11.24 -4.95 -14.85
C PRO A 91 -11.07 -4.68 -13.35
N GLN A 92 -10.96 -3.41 -12.97
CA GLN A 92 -10.80 -2.99 -11.57
C GLN A 92 -12.04 -3.29 -10.71
N ASP A 93 -13.22 -3.32 -11.32
CA ASP A 93 -14.53 -3.54 -10.70
C ASP A 93 -15.09 -4.96 -10.97
N SER A 94 -14.21 -5.91 -11.27
CA SER A 94 -14.55 -7.32 -11.43
C SER A 94 -15.16 -7.91 -10.15
N SER A 95 -16.11 -8.83 -10.32
CA SER A 95 -16.64 -9.64 -9.21
C SER A 95 -15.64 -10.68 -8.70
N GLU A 96 -14.62 -11.00 -9.50
CA GLU A 96 -13.52 -11.90 -9.16
C GLU A 96 -12.26 -11.10 -8.84
N GLY A 97 -11.64 -11.42 -7.70
CA GLY A 97 -10.37 -10.82 -7.27
C GLY A 97 -9.20 -11.78 -7.48
N TYR A 98 -8.01 -11.23 -7.68
CA TYR A 98 -6.79 -11.98 -7.95
C TYR A 98 -5.68 -11.52 -6.99
N ILE A 99 -4.89 -12.46 -6.46
CA ILE A 99 -3.70 -12.18 -5.65
C ILE A 99 -2.50 -12.80 -6.36
N PHE A 100 -1.48 -11.99 -6.62
CA PHE A 100 -0.27 -12.41 -7.32
C PHE A 100 0.95 -12.27 -6.42
N GLU A 101 1.82 -13.28 -6.41
CA GLU A 101 3.21 -13.16 -5.96
C GLU A 101 4.07 -12.97 -7.23
N VAL A 102 4.81 -11.88 -7.29
CA VAL A 102 5.53 -11.45 -8.50
C VAL A 102 6.92 -10.96 -8.12
N ASP A 103 7.86 -11.13 -9.04
CA ASP A 103 9.15 -10.46 -8.98
C ASP A 103 9.04 -9.07 -9.62
N LEU A 104 9.47 -8.04 -8.88
CA LEU A 104 9.44 -6.66 -9.36
C LEU A 104 10.85 -6.16 -9.64
N LYS A 105 11.04 -5.54 -10.81
CA LYS A 105 12.21 -4.71 -11.09
C LYS A 105 11.83 -3.26 -10.93
N TYR A 106 12.47 -2.56 -9.99
CA TYR A 106 12.20 -1.15 -9.73
C TYR A 106 13.33 -0.25 -10.25
N PRO A 107 13.13 0.46 -11.38
CA PRO A 107 14.17 1.27 -12.01
C PRO A 107 14.65 2.43 -11.12
N GLU A 108 15.97 2.63 -11.07
CA GLU A 108 16.64 3.61 -10.21
C GLU A 108 16.19 5.04 -10.52
N GLU A 109 15.92 5.35 -11.79
CA GLU A 109 15.44 6.65 -12.25
C GLU A 109 14.08 7.06 -11.66
N LEU A 110 13.32 6.11 -11.09
CA LEU A 110 12.02 6.38 -10.48
C LEU A 110 12.10 6.60 -8.96
N HIS A 111 13.25 6.33 -8.32
CA HIS A 111 13.36 6.31 -6.85
C HIS A 111 13.09 7.69 -6.25
N ASP A 112 13.69 8.74 -6.81
CA ASP A 112 13.47 10.12 -6.36
C ASP A 112 12.03 10.58 -6.62
N LEU A 113 11.46 10.20 -7.76
CA LEU A 113 10.09 10.59 -8.15
C LEU A 113 9.04 9.98 -7.21
N HIS A 114 9.28 8.77 -6.74
CA HIS A 114 8.34 8.01 -5.90
C HIS A 114 8.70 8.06 -4.41
N ASN A 115 9.67 8.87 -4.00
CA ASN A 115 10.11 8.95 -2.61
C ASN A 115 8.97 9.30 -1.62
N ASP A 116 7.89 9.91 -2.11
CA ASP A 116 6.71 10.25 -1.32
C ASP A 116 5.76 9.07 -1.05
N TYR A 117 5.97 7.90 -1.65
CA TYR A 117 5.11 6.73 -1.45
C TYR A 117 5.87 5.39 -1.55
N PRO A 118 5.96 4.59 -0.47
CA PRO A 118 6.60 3.28 -0.53
C PRO A 118 5.72 2.28 -1.29
N PHE A 119 6.18 1.83 -2.46
CA PHE A 119 5.52 0.78 -3.23
C PHE A 119 5.91 -0.61 -2.72
N ALA A 120 4.97 -1.55 -2.77
CA ALA A 120 5.17 -2.97 -2.46
C ALA A 120 5.97 -3.26 -1.16
N PRO A 121 5.51 -2.78 0.01
CA PRO A 121 6.23 -3.00 1.26
C PRO A 121 6.29 -4.48 1.64
N GLU A 122 7.49 -4.97 1.87
CA GLU A 122 7.75 -6.35 2.27
C GLU A 122 8.09 -6.45 3.76
N LYS A 123 7.74 -7.59 4.37
CA LYS A 123 8.20 -7.92 5.72
C LYS A 123 9.61 -8.48 5.60
N MET A 124 10.60 -7.74 6.08
CA MET A 124 12.00 -8.13 6.04
C MET A 124 12.70 -7.83 7.36
N ASP A 125 13.75 -8.60 7.65
CA ASP A 125 14.68 -8.29 8.74
C ASP A 125 15.68 -7.25 8.25
N ILE A 126 15.63 -6.06 8.85
CA ILE A 126 16.53 -4.96 8.52
C ILE A 126 17.93 -5.27 9.05
N LYS A 127 18.91 -5.31 8.17
CA LYS A 127 20.32 -5.44 8.53
C LYS A 127 20.96 -4.06 8.62
N PHE A 128 22.12 -4.01 9.28
CA PHE A 128 22.87 -2.77 9.42
C PHE A 128 23.29 -2.17 8.06
N GLU A 129 23.56 -3.02 7.07
CA GLU A 129 23.89 -2.64 5.69
C GLU A 129 22.73 -1.97 4.93
N ASP A 130 21.47 -2.18 5.37
CA ASP A 130 20.28 -1.58 4.75
C ASP A 130 19.99 -0.16 5.29
N LEU A 131 20.69 0.26 6.34
CA LEU A 131 20.51 1.59 6.93
C LEU A 131 21.20 2.65 6.07
N SER A 132 20.55 3.80 5.89
CA SER A 132 21.22 4.94 5.25
C SER A 132 22.45 5.37 6.05
N GLU A 133 23.48 5.88 5.38
CA GLU A 133 24.73 6.37 6.01
C GLU A 133 24.56 7.57 6.98
N PHE A 134 23.31 8.02 7.19
CA PHE A 134 22.94 9.21 7.97
C PHE A 134 22.17 8.84 9.24
#